data_AF-A0AAN6NH25-F1
#
_entry.id   AF-A0AAN6NH25-F1
#
_cell.length_a   1.000
_cell.length_b   1.000
_cell.length_c   1.000
_cell.angle_alpha   90.00
_cell.angle_beta   90.00
_cell.angle_gamma   90.00
#
_symmetry.space_group_name_H-M   'P 1'
#
loop_
_entity.id
_entity.type
_entity.pdbx_description
1 polymer ?
#
loop_
_entity_poly.entity_id
_entity_poly.type
_entity_poly.pdbx_seq_one_letter_code
_entity_poly.pdbx_strand_id
1 'polypeptide(L)'
;MVWDWQGKNGERDRNTVHNTAILTIRDMLAKSKGLADPNTIKCYAQGPRYTDVDRQVLEDQGITVLDDPKAFLEIDEETVVLSICPEIPVRQIVADIARPAMMIWDKVQQWSAPEAYGLSYEGWTDDESTRLFNMVREYGEFEFAQDDPNFYCGNVGIYIRKPSSSLPSRIPVSTLLSNVT
;
A
#
# COMPACT_ATOMS: atom_id res chain seq x y z
N MET A 1 -0.75 2.38 7.26
CA MET A 1 -0.43 0.98 7.61
C MET A 1 0.83 0.56 6.89
N VAL A 2 1.69 -0.27 7.51
CA VAL A 2 2.90 -0.88 6.90
C VAL A 2 2.84 -2.40 7.00
N TRP A 3 3.26 -3.09 5.93
CA TRP A 3 3.54 -4.53 5.84
C TRP A 3 4.95 -4.73 5.24
N ASP A 4 5.73 -5.67 5.78
CA ASP A 4 7.15 -5.87 5.44
C ASP A 4 7.58 -7.36 5.32
N TRP A 5 8.57 -7.64 4.44
CA TRP A 5 9.23 -8.95 4.19
C TRP A 5 10.59 -9.08 4.86
N GLN A 6 10.94 -10.30 5.30
CA GLN A 6 12.14 -10.54 6.09
C GLN A 6 12.99 -11.70 5.52
N GLY A 7 13.88 -11.37 4.58
CA GLY A 7 15.05 -12.19 4.26
C GLY A 7 16.27 -11.87 5.14
N LYS A 8 17.11 -12.90 5.36
CA LYS A 8 18.22 -12.90 6.33
C LYS A 8 19.34 -11.91 5.95
N ASN A 9 19.71 -11.05 6.90
CA ASN A 9 20.94 -10.23 7.01
C ASN A 9 20.88 -8.73 6.61
N GLY A 10 19.70 -8.10 6.48
CA GLY A 10 19.54 -6.65 6.23
C GLY A 10 18.35 -6.00 6.97
N GLU A 11 18.05 -6.46 8.18
CA GLU A 11 16.72 -6.33 8.85
C GLU A 11 16.44 -4.99 9.54
N ARG A 12 17.43 -4.34 10.16
CA ARG A 12 17.18 -3.12 10.96
C ARG A 12 17.01 -1.87 10.11
N ASP A 13 17.81 -1.74 9.06
CA ASP A 13 17.80 -0.55 8.22
C ASP A 13 16.50 -0.42 7.42
N ARG A 14 15.93 -1.53 6.93
CA ARG A 14 14.67 -1.55 6.17
C ARG A 14 13.44 -1.21 7.02
N ASN A 15 13.30 -1.85 8.18
CA ASN A 15 12.25 -1.49 9.13
C ASN A 15 12.35 -0.03 9.54
N THR A 16 13.57 0.46 9.76
CA THR A 16 13.81 1.88 10.06
C THR A 16 13.36 2.78 8.91
N VAL A 17 13.68 2.44 7.66
CA VAL A 17 13.26 3.20 6.47
C VAL A 17 11.73 3.22 6.31
N HIS A 18 11.07 2.06 6.42
CA HIS A 18 9.61 1.97 6.33
C HIS A 18 8.92 2.75 7.47
N ASN A 19 9.41 2.62 8.70
CA ASN A 19 8.91 3.35 9.86
C ASN A 19 9.13 4.86 9.71
N THR A 20 10.30 5.28 9.19
CA THR A 20 10.61 6.69 8.91
C THR A 20 9.68 7.25 7.82
N ALA A 21 9.33 6.45 6.82
CA ALA A 21 8.38 6.85 5.79
C ALA A 21 6.98 7.11 6.37
N ILE A 22 6.49 6.29 7.31
CA ILE A 22 5.21 6.56 8.02
C ILE A 22 5.27 7.91 8.72
N LEU A 23 6.32 8.17 9.51
CA LEU A 23 6.45 9.42 10.28
C LEU A 23 6.53 10.63 9.34
N THR A 24 7.29 10.51 8.25
CA THR A 24 7.41 11.57 7.24
C THR A 24 6.06 11.89 6.60
N ILE A 25 5.31 10.87 6.17
CA ILE A 25 3.98 11.03 5.58
C ILE A 25 3.02 11.63 6.60
N ARG A 26 3.02 11.14 7.84
CA ARG A 26 2.19 11.67 8.94
C ARG A 26 2.45 13.16 9.14
N ASP A 27 3.71 13.55 9.28
CA ASP A 27 4.08 14.93 9.58
C ASP A 27 3.77 15.86 8.39
N MET A 28 3.95 15.38 7.15
CA MET A 28 3.53 16.10 5.94
C MET A 28 2.01 16.30 5.88
N LEU A 29 1.23 15.26 6.21
CA LEU A 29 -0.24 15.33 6.25
C LEU A 29 -0.73 16.24 7.39
N ALA A 30 -0.10 16.17 8.56
CA ALA A 30 -0.44 17.03 9.68
C ALA A 30 -0.21 18.50 9.33
N LYS A 31 0.95 18.80 8.73
CA LYS A 31 1.29 20.14 8.26
C LYS A 31 0.33 20.63 7.18
N SER A 32 -0.02 19.80 6.20
CA SER A 32 -0.93 20.19 5.12
C SER A 32 -2.36 20.44 5.61
N LYS A 33 -2.79 19.74 6.67
CA LYS A 33 -4.07 19.94 7.35
C LYS A 33 -4.05 21.05 8.41
N GLY A 34 -2.90 21.68 8.67
CA GLY A 34 -2.75 22.71 9.70
C GLY A 34 -2.91 22.18 11.13
N LEU A 35 -2.63 20.90 11.36
CA LEU A 35 -2.71 20.27 12.67
C LEU A 35 -1.49 20.67 13.51
N ALA A 36 -1.74 21.10 14.74
CA ALA A 36 -0.69 21.51 15.67
C ALA A 36 0.11 20.32 16.23
N ASP A 37 -0.51 19.14 16.30
CA ASP A 37 0.10 17.91 16.78
C ASP A 37 -0.05 16.80 15.70
N PRO A 38 1.06 16.30 15.12
CA PRO A 38 1.03 15.20 14.15
C PRO A 38 0.43 13.91 14.69
N ASN A 39 0.48 13.66 16.01
CA ASN A 39 -0.04 12.44 16.63
C ASN A 39 -1.58 12.38 16.62
N THR A 40 -2.26 13.45 16.21
CA THR A 40 -3.69 13.43 15.90
C THR A 40 -4.01 12.54 14.70
N ILE A 41 -3.05 12.33 13.79
CA ILE A 41 -3.16 11.35 12.72
C ILE A 41 -2.74 9.99 13.27
N LYS A 42 -3.70 9.07 13.32
CA LYS A 42 -3.45 7.70 13.78
C LYS A 42 -2.50 6.99 12.81
N CYS A 43 -1.45 6.38 13.36
CA CYS A 43 -0.52 5.55 12.60
C CYS A 43 -0.52 4.13 13.16
N TYR A 44 -0.58 3.17 12.24
CA TYR A 44 -0.57 1.75 12.56
C TYR A 44 0.56 1.04 11.81
N ALA A 45 1.25 0.15 12.51
CA ALA A 45 2.26 -0.73 11.94
C ALA A 45 1.97 -2.19 12.30
N GLN A 46 2.30 -3.10 11.40
CA GLN A 46 2.19 -4.52 11.65
C GLN A 46 3.37 -5.25 10.99
N GLY A 47 4.04 -6.09 11.77
CA GLY A 47 5.16 -6.88 11.29
C GLY A 47 5.21 -8.22 12.02
N PRO A 48 5.30 -9.37 11.33
CA PRO A 48 5.26 -10.69 11.95
C PRO A 48 6.46 -10.98 12.87
N ARG A 49 7.51 -10.16 12.79
CA ARG A 49 8.78 -10.34 13.51
C ARG A 49 9.15 -9.19 14.45
N TYR A 50 8.23 -8.25 14.71
CA TYR A 50 8.51 -7.18 15.68
C TYR A 50 8.74 -7.75 17.07
N THR A 51 9.90 -7.41 17.64
CA THR A 51 10.23 -7.70 19.03
C THR A 51 9.53 -6.71 19.96
N ASP A 52 9.50 -7.00 21.27
CA ASP A 52 8.97 -6.07 22.27
C ASP A 52 9.69 -4.71 22.24
N VAL A 53 10.98 -4.71 21.90
CA VAL A 53 11.78 -3.48 21.74
C VAL A 53 11.33 -2.69 20.51
N ASP A 54 11.11 -3.37 19.37
CA ASP A 54 10.61 -2.70 18.16
C ASP A 54 9.23 -2.08 18.41
N ARG A 55 8.35 -2.82 19.11
CA ARG A 55 7.03 -2.35 19.52
C ARG A 55 7.12 -1.09 20.39
N GLN A 56 7.94 -1.14 21.43
CA GLN A 56 8.13 0.01 22.33
C GLN A 56 8.65 1.24 21.58
N VAL A 57 9.66 1.08 20.72
CA VAL A 57 10.21 2.19 19.93
C VAL A 57 9.17 2.81 19.00
N LEU A 58 8.33 1.99 18.36
CA LEU A 58 7.25 2.47 17.49
C LEU A 58 6.16 3.20 18.29
N GLU A 59 5.76 2.65 19.43
CA GLU A 59 4.75 3.25 20.32
C GLU A 59 5.22 4.59 20.90
N ASP A 60 6.49 4.70 21.27
CA ASP A 60 7.12 5.96 21.72
C ASP A 60 7.09 7.06 20.64
N GLN A 61 7.00 6.67 19.36
CA GLN A 61 6.84 7.59 18.22
C GLN A 61 5.37 7.84 17.84
N GLY A 62 4.41 7.34 18.62
CA GLY A 62 2.98 7.49 18.34
C GLY A 62 2.44 6.54 17.27
N ILE A 63 3.15 5.44 16.97
CA ILE A 63 2.69 4.39 16.06
C ILE A 63 2.12 3.24 16.90
N THR A 64 0.85 2.91 16.69
CA THR A 64 0.21 1.76 17.34
C THR A 64 0.61 0.48 16.60
N VAL A 65 1.29 -0.44 17.28
CA VAL A 65 1.60 -1.74 16.70
C VAL A 65 0.44 -2.70 16.89
N LEU A 66 -0.04 -3.27 15.79
CA LEU A 66 -1.16 -4.20 15.79
C LEU A 66 -0.67 -5.64 15.63
N ASP A 67 -1.43 -6.58 16.19
CA ASP A 67 -1.17 -8.01 15.96
C ASP A 67 -1.73 -8.43 14.61
N ASP A 68 -1.03 -9.33 13.93
CA ASP A 68 -1.53 -9.93 12.69
C ASP A 68 -2.84 -10.71 12.89
N PRO A 69 -3.89 -10.52 12.05
CA PRO A 69 -4.02 -9.64 10.88
C PRO A 69 -4.84 -8.36 11.13
N LYS A 70 -4.86 -7.84 12.35
CA LYS A 70 -5.75 -6.75 12.78
C LYS A 70 -5.54 -5.46 12.03
N ALA A 71 -4.35 -5.21 11.46
CA ALA A 71 -4.11 -4.00 10.70
C ALA A 71 -5.17 -3.79 9.62
N PHE A 72 -5.56 -4.83 8.86
CA PHE A 72 -6.57 -4.71 7.80
C PHE A 72 -7.91 -4.10 8.25
N LEU A 73 -8.26 -4.20 9.54
CA LEU A 73 -9.49 -3.63 10.09
C LEU A 73 -9.45 -2.10 10.17
N GLU A 74 -8.26 -1.50 10.13
CA GLU A 74 -8.03 -0.06 10.17
C GLU A 74 -7.93 0.56 8.76
N ILE A 75 -8.22 -0.20 7.69
CA ILE A 75 -8.24 0.33 6.32
C ILE A 75 -9.64 0.78 5.93
N ASP A 76 -9.74 2.06 5.57
CA ASP A 76 -10.95 2.67 5.02
C ASP A 76 -10.62 3.58 3.82
N GLU A 77 -11.61 4.35 3.35
CA GLU A 77 -11.46 5.30 2.26
C GLU A 77 -10.58 6.52 2.56
N GLU A 78 -10.28 6.82 3.83
CA GLU A 78 -9.47 7.97 4.25
C GLU A 78 -8.03 7.57 4.60
N THR A 79 -7.74 6.27 4.58
CA THR A 79 -6.45 5.69 4.96
C THR A 79 -5.37 5.88 3.90
N VAL A 80 -4.13 6.04 4.36
CA VAL A 80 -2.90 5.85 3.56
C VAL A 80 -2.29 4.49 3.88
N VAL A 81 -2.17 3.65 2.86
CA VAL A 81 -1.55 2.32 2.96
C VAL A 81 -0.14 2.38 2.40
N LEU A 82 0.83 1.87 3.14
CA LEU A 82 2.22 1.64 2.73
C LEU A 82 2.43 0.12 2.83
N SER A 83 2.88 -0.55 1.78
CA SER A 83 3.09 -2.01 1.80
C SER A 83 4.13 -2.36 0.75
N ILE A 84 5.34 -2.67 1.18
CA ILE A 84 6.47 -2.87 0.27
C ILE A 84 6.97 -4.29 0.47
N CYS A 85 7.03 -5.06 -0.61
CA CYS A 85 7.43 -6.46 -0.58
C CYS A 85 6.65 -7.27 0.46
N PRO A 86 5.31 -7.31 0.51
CA PRO A 86 4.66 -8.05 1.58
C PRO A 86 4.86 -9.58 1.44
N GLU A 87 5.02 -10.30 2.57
CA GLU A 87 5.01 -11.78 2.60
C GLU A 87 3.61 -12.37 2.43
N ILE A 88 2.57 -11.55 2.32
CA ILE A 88 1.17 -11.95 2.18
C ILE A 88 0.48 -11.12 1.07
N PRO A 89 -0.70 -11.52 0.55
CA PRO A 89 -1.36 -10.81 -0.55
C PRO A 89 -2.06 -9.50 -0.10
N VAL A 90 -1.29 -8.53 0.42
CA VAL A 90 -1.83 -7.26 0.93
C VAL A 90 -2.59 -6.52 -0.17
N ARG A 91 -2.02 -6.37 -1.37
CA ARG A 91 -2.66 -5.65 -2.47
C ARG A 91 -3.99 -6.28 -2.86
N GLN A 92 -4.05 -7.61 -2.87
CA GLN A 92 -5.29 -8.34 -3.13
C GLN A 92 -6.35 -8.13 -2.07
N ILE A 93 -5.98 -8.23 -0.78
CA ILE A 93 -6.91 -8.07 0.34
C ILE A 93 -7.46 -6.65 0.33
N VAL A 94 -6.59 -5.64 0.20
CA VAL A 94 -7.00 -4.23 0.12
C VAL A 94 -7.97 -3.99 -1.03
N ALA A 95 -7.72 -4.60 -2.20
CA ALA A 95 -8.61 -4.48 -3.36
C ALA A 95 -10.02 -5.03 -3.12
N ASP A 96 -10.18 -5.98 -2.20
CA ASP A 96 -11.47 -6.57 -1.85
C ASP A 96 -12.17 -5.85 -0.68
N ILE A 97 -11.42 -5.24 0.25
CA ILE A 97 -12.01 -4.66 1.47
C ILE A 97 -12.23 -3.14 1.42
N ALA A 98 -11.45 -2.39 0.64
CA ALA A 98 -11.49 -0.92 0.69
C ALA A 98 -11.02 -0.23 -0.60
N ARG A 99 -11.14 1.11 -0.61
CA ARG A 99 -10.54 2.01 -1.61
C ARG A 99 -9.78 3.13 -0.91
N PRO A 100 -8.57 2.89 -0.38
CA PRO A 100 -7.81 3.88 0.38
C PRO A 100 -7.61 5.20 -0.36
N ALA A 101 -7.40 6.29 0.37
CA ALA A 101 -7.12 7.60 -0.24
C ALA A 101 -5.79 7.59 -1.01
N MET A 102 -4.81 6.84 -0.50
CA MET A 102 -3.49 6.68 -1.10
C MET A 102 -2.91 5.30 -0.77
N MET A 103 -2.19 4.72 -1.72
CA MET A 103 -1.45 3.47 -1.54
C MET A 103 -0.02 3.67 -2.04
N ILE A 104 0.96 3.20 -1.29
CA ILE A 104 2.37 3.21 -1.65
C ILE A 104 2.84 1.76 -1.54
N TRP A 105 2.99 1.10 -2.67
CA TRP A 105 3.26 -0.33 -2.71
C TRP A 105 3.93 -0.74 -4.02
N ASP A 106 4.26 -2.02 -4.17
CA ASP A 106 4.82 -2.56 -5.41
C ASP A 106 3.90 -2.24 -6.60
N LYS A 107 4.50 -1.72 -7.69
CA LYS A 107 3.80 -1.31 -8.89
C LYS A 107 3.04 -2.48 -9.49
N VAL A 108 1.84 -2.16 -9.93
CA VAL A 108 0.93 -3.08 -10.60
C VAL A 108 1.31 -3.16 -12.07
N GLN A 109 2.04 -4.22 -12.45
CA GLN A 109 2.50 -4.39 -13.82
C GLN A 109 1.44 -5.12 -14.66
N GLN A 110 1.01 -4.51 -15.77
CA GLN A 110 0.12 -5.19 -16.71
C GLN A 110 0.83 -6.45 -17.23
N TRP A 111 0.21 -7.61 -16.99
CA TRP A 111 0.67 -8.95 -17.37
C TRP A 111 1.42 -8.95 -18.70
N SER A 112 2.74 -8.81 -18.62
CA SER A 112 3.68 -9.10 -19.69
C SER A 112 4.15 -10.49 -19.36
N ALA A 113 3.86 -11.46 -20.22
CA ALA A 113 4.11 -12.86 -19.91
C ALA A 113 5.51 -13.06 -19.29
N PRO A 114 5.63 -13.76 -18.15
CA PRO A 114 6.90 -14.01 -17.42
C PRO A 114 8.07 -14.39 -18.30
N GLU A 115 7.74 -15.13 -19.36
CA GLU A 115 8.64 -15.75 -20.30
C GLU A 115 9.52 -14.72 -21.04
N ALA A 116 9.05 -13.48 -21.20
CA ALA A 116 9.81 -12.41 -21.87
C ALA A 116 11.05 -11.96 -21.09
N TYR A 117 11.11 -12.20 -19.76
CA TYR A 117 12.20 -11.76 -18.89
C TYR A 117 12.90 -12.91 -18.15
N GLY A 118 12.53 -14.16 -18.42
CA GLY A 118 13.19 -15.33 -17.80
C GLY A 118 12.99 -15.44 -16.29
N LEU A 119 11.95 -14.80 -15.74
CA LEU A 119 11.61 -14.86 -14.32
C LEU A 119 10.52 -15.93 -14.11
N SER A 120 10.76 -16.90 -13.22
CA SER A 120 9.72 -17.83 -12.79
C SER A 120 8.80 -17.14 -11.79
N TYR A 121 7.48 -17.33 -11.94
CA TYR A 121 6.44 -16.86 -10.99
C TYR A 121 6.48 -17.59 -9.63
N GLU A 122 7.49 -18.40 -9.38
CA GLU A 122 7.58 -19.21 -8.18
C GLU A 122 8.04 -18.34 -7.00
N GLY A 123 7.09 -17.90 -6.17
CA GLY A 123 7.39 -17.42 -4.81
C GLY A 123 6.92 -16.01 -4.43
N TRP A 124 6.17 -15.32 -5.29
CA TRP A 124 5.53 -14.06 -4.91
C TRP A 124 4.18 -14.36 -4.25
N THR A 125 3.96 -13.82 -3.06
CA THR A 125 2.73 -14.07 -2.28
C THR A 125 1.63 -13.05 -2.56
N ASP A 126 1.92 -12.02 -3.37
CA ASP A 126 1.01 -10.93 -3.73
C ASP A 126 1.00 -10.70 -5.25
N ASP A 127 0.59 -11.72 -6.01
CA ASP A 127 0.58 -11.67 -7.47
C ASP A 127 -0.43 -10.69 -8.07
N GLU A 128 -0.16 -10.27 -9.31
CA GLU A 128 -1.07 -9.42 -10.09
C GLU A 128 -2.40 -10.13 -10.39
N SER A 129 -3.52 -9.39 -10.33
CA SER A 129 -4.84 -9.94 -10.59
C SER A 129 -5.79 -8.95 -11.26
N THR A 130 -6.82 -9.47 -11.95
CA THR A 130 -7.83 -8.63 -12.61
C THR A 130 -8.52 -7.66 -11.66
N ARG A 131 -8.77 -8.05 -10.39
CA ARG A 131 -9.37 -7.14 -9.40
C ARG A 131 -8.41 -6.01 -9.03
N LEU A 132 -7.12 -6.29 -8.85
CA LEU A 132 -6.11 -5.30 -8.53
C LEU A 132 -5.94 -4.31 -9.69
N PHE A 133 -5.89 -4.82 -10.93
CA PHE A 133 -5.87 -3.98 -12.14
C PHE A 133 -7.09 -3.06 -12.24
N ASN A 134 -8.28 -3.60 -11.96
CA ASN A 134 -9.51 -2.80 -11.99
C ASN A 134 -9.49 -1.71 -10.91
N MET A 135 -9.01 -2.03 -9.71
CA MET A 135 -8.86 -1.07 -8.62
C MET A 135 -7.89 0.05 -8.99
N VAL A 136 -6.66 -0.25 -9.45
CA VAL A 136 -5.65 0.81 -9.68
C VAL A 136 -6.02 1.79 -10.80
N ARG A 137 -6.93 1.41 -11.72
CA ARG A 137 -7.47 2.35 -12.73
C ARG A 137 -8.20 3.54 -12.11
N GLU A 138 -8.74 3.37 -10.90
CA GLU A 138 -9.39 4.42 -10.11
C GLU A 138 -8.37 5.42 -9.52
N TYR A 139 -7.07 5.15 -9.64
CA TYR A 139 -5.98 5.91 -9.04
C TYR A 139 -5.11 6.58 -10.13
N GLY A 140 -4.51 7.71 -9.78
CA GLY A 140 -3.36 8.26 -10.50
C GLY A 140 -2.10 7.61 -9.96
N GLU A 141 -1.26 7.10 -10.85
CA GLU A 141 0.03 6.50 -10.50
C GLU A 141 1.14 7.54 -10.63
N PHE A 142 2.01 7.61 -9.63
CA PHE A 142 3.16 8.49 -9.57
C PHE A 142 4.40 7.67 -9.20
N GLU A 143 5.54 8.09 -9.75
CA GLU A 143 6.83 7.50 -9.44
C GLU A 143 7.19 7.72 -7.97
N PHE A 144 7.63 6.67 -7.29
CA PHE A 144 8.26 6.79 -5.99
C PHE A 144 9.72 7.19 -6.23
N ALA A 145 10.07 8.43 -5.89
CA ALA A 145 11.38 8.99 -6.21
C ALA A 145 12.48 8.43 -5.29
N GLN A 146 12.97 7.20 -5.53
CA GLN A 146 14.31 6.79 -5.07
C GLN A 146 14.86 5.47 -5.64
N ASP A 147 16.12 5.55 -6.09
CA ASP A 147 17.10 4.46 -6.32
C ASP A 147 17.73 3.97 -4.99
N ASP A 148 16.92 3.73 -3.94
CA ASP A 148 17.46 3.24 -2.67
C ASP A 148 17.40 1.69 -2.62
N PRO A 149 18.56 0.99 -2.51
CA PRO A 149 18.59 -0.46 -2.42
C PRO A 149 17.78 -1.02 -1.25
N ASN A 150 17.47 -0.24 -0.22
CA ASN A 150 16.63 -0.68 0.91
C ASN A 150 15.18 -0.97 0.52
N PHE A 151 14.69 -0.46 -0.63
CA PHE A 151 13.41 -0.84 -1.24
C PHE A 151 13.62 -1.96 -2.28
N TYR A 152 14.29 -3.04 -1.88
CA TYR A 152 14.78 -4.16 -2.71
C TYR A 152 13.79 -4.79 -3.72
N CYS A 153 12.48 -4.53 -3.65
CA CYS A 153 11.51 -4.97 -4.67
C CYS A 153 11.53 -4.14 -5.96
N GLY A 154 12.33 -3.08 -6.02
CA GLY A 154 12.78 -2.46 -7.28
C GLY A 154 11.70 -1.77 -8.10
N ASN A 155 10.45 -1.72 -7.64
CA ASN A 155 9.38 -1.07 -8.38
C ASN A 155 8.24 -0.64 -7.44
N VAL A 156 8.46 0.39 -6.60
CA VAL A 156 7.41 0.97 -5.75
C VAL A 156 6.71 2.10 -6.50
N GLY A 157 5.38 2.17 -6.40
CA GLY A 157 4.56 3.25 -6.97
C GLY A 157 3.72 3.93 -5.90
N ILE A 158 3.40 5.20 -6.13
CA ILE A 158 2.44 5.97 -5.33
C ILE A 158 1.13 6.04 -6.12
N TYR A 159 0.05 5.54 -5.54
CA TYR A 159 -1.28 5.54 -6.11
C TYR A 159 -2.16 6.49 -5.31
N ILE A 160 -2.64 7.57 -5.93
CA ILE A 160 -3.54 8.55 -5.29
C ILE A 160 -4.92 8.42 -5.91
N ARG A 161 -5.95 8.22 -5.08
CA ARG A 161 -7.32 8.01 -5.56
C ARG A 161 -7.79 9.23 -6.35
N LYS A 162 -8.27 9.02 -7.57
CA LYS A 162 -8.79 10.12 -8.38
C LYS A 162 -10.09 10.67 -7.76
N PRO A 163 -10.40 11.95 -7.96
CA PRO A 163 -11.69 12.49 -7.53
C PRO A 163 -12.82 11.75 -8.25
N SER A 164 -13.93 11.46 -7.56
CA SER A 164 -15.07 10.71 -8.10
C SER A 164 -15.67 11.31 -9.38
N SER A 165 -15.42 12.60 -9.65
CA SER A 165 -15.83 13.32 -10.86
C SER A 165 -15.01 12.97 -12.12
N SER A 166 -13.93 12.21 -11.99
CA SER A 166 -13.04 11.83 -13.10
C SER A 166 -13.29 10.43 -13.66
N LEU A 167 -14.21 9.66 -13.05
CA LEU A 167 -14.67 8.40 -13.61
C LEU A 167 -15.68 8.71 -14.73
N PRO A 168 -15.55 8.12 -15.94
CA PRO A 168 -16.61 8.20 -16.92
C PRO A 168 -17.90 7.69 -16.26
N SER A 169 -18.98 8.46 -16.37
CA SER A 169 -20.29 8.12 -15.80
C SER A 169 -20.60 6.65 -16.10
N ARG A 170 -20.88 5.85 -15.06
CA ARG A 170 -21.36 4.48 -15.23
C ARG A 170 -22.46 4.50 -16.28
N ILE A 171 -22.26 3.80 -17.40
CA ILE A 171 -23.33 3.63 -18.38
C ILE A 171 -24.51 3.01 -17.62
N PRO A 172 -25.68 3.66 -17.57
CA PRO A 172 -26.84 3.09 -16.90
C PRO A 172 -27.12 1.71 -17.50
N VAL A 173 -27.42 0.71 -16.65
CA VAL A 173 -27.74 -0.65 -17.12
C VAL A 173 -28.91 -0.65 -18.12
N SER A 174 -29.79 0.36 -18.06
CA SER A 174 -30.86 0.60 -19.03
C SER A 174 -30.37 0.80 -20.47
N THR A 175 -29.15 1.30 -20.66
CA THR A 175 -28.55 1.55 -21.98
C THR A 175 -27.89 0.30 -22.58
N LEU A 176 -27.61 -0.73 -21.77
CA LEU A 176 -27.08 -2.01 -22.25
C LEU A 176 -28.17 -2.93 -22.80
N LEU A 177 -29.44 -2.71 -22.43
CA LEU A 177 -30.57 -3.53 -22.86
C LEU A 177 -31.24 -3.04 -24.16
N SER A 178 -30.87 -1.86 -24.68
CA SER A 178 -31.44 -1.33 -25.93
C SER A 178 -30.74 -1.84 -27.20
N ASN A 179 -29.65 -2.59 -27.07
CA ASN A 179 -28.87 -3.11 -28.21
C ASN A 179 -29.06 -4.62 -28.43
N VAL A 180 -30.07 -5.22 -27.80
CA VAL A 180 -30.50 -6.60 -28.06
C VAL A 180 -31.93 -6.58 -28.60
N THR A 181 -32.08 -6.12 -29.84
CA THR A 181 -33.25 -6.37 -30.69
C THR A 181 -32.80 -6.41 -32.14
#